data_AF-A0A6L8T1E7-F1
#
_entry.id   AF-A0A6L8T1E7-F1
#
_cell.length_a   1.000
_cell.length_b   1.000
_cell.length_c   1.000
_cell.angle_alpha   90.00
_cell.angle_beta   90.00
_cell.angle_gamma   90.00
#
_symmetry.space_group_name_H-M   'P 1'
#
loop_
_entity.id
_entity.type
_entity.pdbx_description
1 polymer ?
#
loop_
_entity_poly.entity_id
_entity_poly.type
_entity_poly.pdbx_seq_one_letter_code
_entity_poly.pdbx_strand_id
1 'polypeptide(L)'
;MDSLQLPDSLEVLDESAFFKCCNLTSVVIPPNVRYLGKWIFHGCNRLQYLEIRHDPEFIGEWIINKAATIRCYKGSKVDRYCQQSGFKVEYFS
;
A
#
# COMPACT_ATOMS: atom_id res chain seq x y z
N MET A 1 0.78 -17.50 7.75
CA MET A 1 1.74 -16.38 7.80
C MET A 1 1.92 -16.08 6.34
N ASP A 2 1.06 -15.22 5.80
CA ASP A 2 0.90 -15.15 4.35
C ASP A 2 1.34 -13.74 3.93
N SER A 3 2.63 -13.49 4.10
CA SER A 3 3.29 -12.29 3.57
C SER A 3 3.41 -12.46 2.07
N LEU A 4 2.69 -11.62 1.32
CA LEU A 4 2.79 -11.57 -0.14
C LEU A 4 4.19 -11.07 -0.52
N GLN A 5 4.98 -11.92 -1.16
CA GLN A 5 6.26 -11.55 -1.77
C GLN A 5 5.99 -11.08 -3.19
N LEU A 6 6.21 -9.80 -3.45
CA LEU A 6 6.14 -9.22 -4.78
C LEU A 6 7.53 -9.30 -5.44
N PRO A 7 7.62 -9.58 -6.75
CA PRO A 7 8.91 -9.71 -7.42
C PRO A 7 9.65 -8.38 -7.50
N ASP A 8 10.98 -8.42 -7.42
CA ASP A 8 11.82 -7.21 -7.44
C ASP A 8 11.73 -6.45 -8.77
N SER A 9 11.37 -7.11 -9.88
CA SER A 9 11.15 -6.49 -11.18
C SER A 9 9.77 -5.84 -11.34
N LEU A 10 8.93 -5.86 -10.30
CA LEU A 10 7.59 -5.29 -10.38
C LEU A 10 7.65 -3.77 -10.38
N GLU A 11 7.16 -3.16 -11.45
CA GLU A 11 7.12 -1.70 -11.60
C GLU A 11 5.71 -1.13 -11.41
N VAL A 12 4.67 -1.94 -11.63
CA VAL A 12 3.28 -1.50 -11.70
C VAL A 12 2.40 -2.44 -10.89
N LEU A 13 1.58 -1.86 -10.02
CA LEU A 13 0.42 -2.50 -9.43
C LEU A 13 -0.83 -1.86 -10.00
N ASP A 14 -1.50 -2.58 -10.90
CA ASP A 14 -2.70 -2.09 -11.57
C ASP A 14 -3.89 -1.93 -10.63
N GLU A 15 -4.91 -1.24 -11.14
CA GLU A 15 -6.17 -1.07 -10.44
C GLU A 15 -6.73 -2.43 -9.97
N SER A 16 -7.10 -2.50 -8.69
CA SER A 16 -7.75 -3.68 -8.09
C SER A 16 -6.92 -4.99 -8.16
N ALA A 17 -5.60 -4.93 -8.35
CA ALA A 17 -4.76 -6.13 -8.53
C ALA A 17 -4.87 -7.20 -7.43
N PHE A 18 -5.17 -6.80 -6.19
CA PHE A 18 -5.39 -7.69 -5.03
C PHE A 18 -6.77 -7.50 -4.40
N PHE A 19 -7.77 -7.14 -5.21
CA PHE A 19 -9.13 -6.90 -4.74
C PHE A 19 -9.72 -8.13 -4.02
N LYS A 20 -10.27 -7.91 -2.82
CA LYS A 20 -10.88 -8.94 -1.97
C LYS A 20 -9.97 -10.11 -1.62
N CYS A 21 -8.65 -9.94 -1.60
CA CYS A 21 -7.72 -10.93 -1.05
C CYS A 21 -7.82 -10.99 0.50
N CYS A 22 -8.86 -11.65 1.00
CA CYS A 22 -9.22 -11.69 2.42
C CYS A 22 -8.20 -12.39 3.34
N ASN A 23 -7.20 -13.09 2.79
CA ASN A 23 -6.16 -13.75 3.58
C ASN A 23 -4.91 -12.88 3.80
N LEU A 24 -4.76 -11.77 3.06
CA LEU A 24 -3.62 -10.88 3.21
C LEU A 24 -3.69 -10.13 4.55
N THR A 25 -2.62 -10.20 5.32
CA THR A 25 -2.49 -9.50 6.61
C THR A 25 -1.45 -8.38 6.58
N SER A 26 -0.38 -8.54 5.79
CA SER A 26 0.65 -7.53 5.60
C SER A 26 1.25 -7.62 4.20
N VAL A 27 1.55 -6.48 3.60
CA VAL A 27 2.22 -6.39 2.29
C VAL A 27 3.33 -5.36 2.36
N VAL A 28 4.47 -5.68 1.75
CA VAL A 28 5.58 -4.75 1.53
C VAL A 28 5.62 -4.43 0.04
N ILE A 29 5.55 -3.16 -0.32
CA ILE A 29 5.70 -2.72 -1.71
C ILE A 29 7.20 -2.69 -2.06
N PRO A 30 7.65 -3.39 -3.11
CA PRO A 30 9.02 -3.33 -3.57
C PRO A 30 9.45 -1.91 -3.98
N PRO A 31 10.73 -1.55 -3.80
CA PRO A 31 11.22 -0.19 -4.08
C PRO A 31 11.14 0.21 -5.56
N ASN A 32 11.05 -0.76 -6.47
CA ASN A 32 10.97 -0.53 -7.91
C ASN A 32 9.54 -0.24 -8.40
N VAL A 33 8.52 -0.40 -7.55
CA VAL A 33 7.13 -0.11 -7.93
C VAL A 33 6.94 1.41 -8.05
N ARG A 34 6.73 1.87 -9.28
CA ARG A 34 6.55 3.29 -9.62
C ARG A 34 5.08 3.68 -9.67
N TYR A 35 4.20 2.74 -10.02
CA TYR A 35 2.77 2.99 -10.18
C TYR A 35 1.94 2.13 -9.23
N LEU A 36 1.16 2.80 -8.38
CA LEU A 36 0.14 2.17 -7.55
C LEU A 36 -1.24 2.61 -8.05
N GLY A 37 -1.99 1.72 -8.68
CA GLY A 37 -3.34 1.95 -9.17
C GLY A 37 -4.38 2.15 -8.07
N LYS A 38 -5.62 2.39 -8.49
CA LYS A 38 -6.75 2.56 -7.57
C LYS A 38 -7.14 1.22 -6.94
N TRP A 39 -7.63 1.23 -5.70
CA TRP A 39 -8.27 0.05 -5.08
C TRP A 39 -7.45 -1.25 -5.00
N ILE A 40 -6.11 -1.18 -5.10
CA ILE A 40 -5.23 -2.38 -5.18
C ILE A 40 -5.61 -3.44 -4.14
N PHE A 41 -5.74 -3.04 -2.86
CA PHE A 41 -6.10 -3.94 -1.76
C PHE A 41 -7.51 -3.66 -1.19
N HIS A 42 -8.41 -3.12 -2.00
CA HIS A 42 -9.78 -2.88 -1.55
C HIS A 42 -10.50 -4.21 -1.29
N GLY A 43 -11.25 -4.30 -0.18
CA GLY A 43 -11.89 -5.53 0.26
C GLY A 43 -10.97 -6.56 0.93
N CYS A 44 -9.66 -6.29 1.05
CA CYS A 44 -8.75 -7.09 1.89
C CYS A 44 -9.02 -6.85 3.38
N ASN A 45 -10.07 -7.47 3.92
CA ASN A 45 -10.59 -7.18 5.26
C ASN A 45 -9.65 -7.58 6.41
N ARG A 46 -8.66 -8.45 6.15
CA ARG A 46 -7.64 -8.85 7.15
C ARG A 46 -6.34 -8.06 7.03
N LEU A 47 -6.21 -7.17 6.04
CA LEU A 47 -4.99 -6.39 5.86
C LEU A 47 -4.84 -5.43 7.02
N GLN A 48 -3.74 -5.56 7.76
CA GLN A 48 -3.41 -4.70 8.88
C GLN A 48 -2.42 -3.61 8.44
N TYR A 49 -1.40 -4.00 7.68
CA TYR A 49 -0.30 -3.11 7.31
C TYR A 49 0.01 -3.17 5.82
N LEU A 50 0.21 -1.99 5.24
CA LEU A 50 0.88 -1.82 3.95
C LEU A 50 2.16 -1.01 4.17
N GLU A 51 3.32 -1.61 3.92
CA GLU A 51 4.61 -0.95 4.06
C GLU A 51 5.09 -0.39 2.72
N ILE A 52 5.35 0.92 2.67
CA ILE A 52 5.91 1.61 1.52
C ILE A 52 7.13 2.41 1.98
N ARG A 53 8.32 1.97 1.53
CA ARG A 53 9.63 2.50 1.99
C ARG A 53 10.30 3.41 0.96
N HIS A 54 9.56 3.84 -0.05
CA HIS A 54 10.00 4.74 -1.11
C HIS A 54 8.84 5.66 -1.51
N ASP A 55 9.09 6.55 -2.47
CA ASP A 55 8.08 7.45 -3.03
C ASP A 55 7.72 7.02 -4.46
N PRO A 56 6.60 6.29 -4.67
CA PRO A 56 6.10 5.95 -6.01
C PRO A 56 5.80 7.21 -6.84
N GLU A 57 5.92 7.12 -8.15
CA GLU A 57 5.59 8.22 -9.08
C GLU A 57 4.09 8.50 -9.14
N PHE A 58 3.27 7.47 -8.94
CA PHE A 58 1.82 7.59 -8.87
C PHE A 58 1.25 6.77 -7.73
N ILE A 59 0.32 7.37 -6.98
CA ILE A 59 -0.45 6.71 -5.93
C ILE A 59 -1.92 6.99 -6.21
N GLY A 60 -2.65 5.95 -6.63
CA GLY A 60 -4.08 5.99 -6.90
C GLY A 60 -4.88 6.12 -5.62
N GLU A 61 -6.16 6.43 -5.76
CA GLU A 61 -7.04 6.57 -4.60
C GLU A 61 -7.34 5.20 -3.96
N TRP A 62 -7.59 5.20 -2.66
CA TRP A 62 -8.16 4.03 -1.98
C TRP A 62 -7.34 2.74 -2.12
N ILE A 63 -6.00 2.84 -2.13
CA ILE A 63 -5.11 1.68 -2.28
C ILE A 63 -5.31 0.58 -1.21
N ILE A 64 -5.85 0.94 -0.04
CA ILE A 64 -6.23 0.03 1.05
C ILE A 64 -7.61 0.39 1.61
N ASN A 65 -8.18 -0.53 2.40
CA ASN A 65 -9.37 -0.26 3.22
C ASN A 65 -9.05 0.74 4.35
N LYS A 66 -10.01 1.59 4.73
CA LYS A 66 -9.86 2.54 5.86
C LYS A 66 -9.49 1.89 7.21
N ALA A 67 -9.76 0.60 7.38
CA ALA A 67 -9.43 -0.12 8.59
C ALA A 67 -7.92 -0.36 8.76
N ALA A 68 -7.19 -0.50 7.65
CA ALA A 68 -5.77 -0.82 7.60
C ALA A 68 -4.88 0.43 7.81
N THR A 69 -3.61 0.19 8.09
CA THR A 69 -2.60 1.22 8.36
C THR A 69 -1.52 1.21 7.28
N ILE A 70 -1.14 2.39 6.77
CA ILE A 70 0.05 2.54 5.92
C ILE A 70 1.25 2.86 6.80
N ARG A 71 2.35 2.15 6.58
CA ARG A 71 3.64 2.45 7.18
C ARG A 71 4.55 3.11 6.15
N CYS A 72 4.99 4.33 6.45
CA CYS A 72 5.84 5.12 5.56
C CYS A 72 6.76 6.07 6.34
N TYR A 73 7.64 6.78 5.64
CA TYR A 73 8.46 7.82 6.27
C TYR A 73 7.67 9.12 6.45
N LYS A 74 7.86 9.79 7.59
CA LYS A 74 7.22 11.10 7.84
C LYS A 74 7.72 12.15 6.83
N GLY A 75 6.81 12.94 6.28
CA GLY A 75 7.11 13.95 5.26
C GLY A 75 7.28 13.43 3.83
N SER A 76 7.23 12.11 3.63
CA SER A 76 7.28 11.46 2.32
C SER A 76 6.07 11.80 1.45
N LYS A 77 6.12 11.46 0.16
CA LYS A 77 4.95 11.57 -0.72
C LYS A 77 3.80 10.69 -0.23
N VAL A 78 4.13 9.50 0.27
CA VAL A 78 3.15 8.55 0.83
C VAL A 78 2.47 9.14 2.06
N ASP A 79 3.22 9.80 2.95
CA ASP A 79 2.66 10.46 4.13
C ASP A 79 1.65 11.56 3.73
N ARG A 80 2.01 12.43 2.78
CA ARG A 80 1.10 13.47 2.27
C ARG A 80 -0.16 12.88 1.66
N TYR A 81 -0.01 11.81 0.87
CA TYR A 81 -1.14 11.06 0.31
C TYR A 81 -2.06 10.53 1.42
N CYS A 82 -1.51 9.96 2.48
CA CYS A 82 -2.28 9.45 3.60
C CYS A 82 -3.02 10.56 4.36
N GLN A 83 -2.38 11.71 4.58
CA GLN A 83 -2.99 12.87 5.22
C GLN A 83 -4.14 13.44 4.40
N GLN A 84 -3.99 13.52 3.07
CA GLN A 84 -5.03 13.98 2.15
C GLN A 84 -6.22 13.01 2.07
N SER A 85 -5.93 11.70 2.11
CA SER A 85 -6.94 10.64 1.95
C SER A 85 -7.58 10.21 3.27
N GLY A 86 -7.04 10.65 4.41
CA GLY A 86 -7.51 10.27 5.75
C GLY A 86 -7.19 8.83 6.14
N PHE A 87 -6.07 8.26 5.67
CA PHE A 87 -5.63 6.93 6.09
C PHE A 87 -4.92 6.97 7.45
N LYS A 88 -4.99 5.85 8.19
CA LYS A 88 -4.15 5.66 9.38
C LYS A 88 -2.70 5.49 8.94
N VAL A 89 -1.79 6.17 9.64
CA VAL A 89 -0.36 6.14 9.33
C VAL A 89 0.44 5.78 10.57
N GLU A 90 1.40 4.89 10.38
CA GLU A 90 2.51 4.63 11.30
C GLU A 90 3.81 5.02 10.61
N TYR A 91 4.75 5.61 11.35
CA TYR A 91 6.01 6.04 10.78
C TYR A 91 7.12 5.06 11.09
N PHE A 92 7.99 4.79 10.11
CA PHE A 92 9.27 4.14 10.40
C PHE A 92 10.14 5.09 11.25
N SER A 93 10.89 4.49 12.17
CA SER A 93 11.90 5.17 12.99
C SER A 93 13.09 5.64 12.16
#